data_AF-A0AAE4P347-F1
#
_entry.id   AF-A0AAE4P347-F1
#
_cell.length_a   1.000
_cell.length_b   1.000
_cell.length_c   1.000
_cell.angle_alpha   90.00
_cell.angle_beta   90.00
_cell.angle_gamma   90.00
#
_symmetry.space_group_name_H-M   'P 1'
#
loop_
_entity.id
_entity.type
_entity.pdbx_description
1 polymer ?
#
loop_
_entity_poly.entity_id
_entity_poly.type
_entity_poly.pdbx_seq_one_letter_code
_entity_poly.pdbx_strand_id
1 'polypeptide(L)'
;MKKIILGAALLTSAFTSMVMAQSKLLAKTTWKIENIAADGNIVLKKTKHINLLAEEPKFNYLQFTDSKKYKTGNSCFQTDASYSLYEESNQLELYSGISGSSSDCTEPKNIEGTYAYKITGDRMDLQRIQSENMNNEDAQAAEGAETADPGEAIDAAAEAAVAAAKAAAKEANNAKRKKTTKKARK
;
A
#
# COMPACT_ATOMS: atom_id res chain seq x y z
N MET A 1 77.93 -13.23 27.28
CA MET A 1 76.62 -13.56 27.89
C MET A 1 75.52 -13.03 26.97
N LYS A 2 74.54 -13.87 26.66
CA LYS A 2 73.63 -13.79 25.49
C LYS A 2 72.32 -13.04 25.83
N LYS A 3 72.01 -12.04 25.00
CA LYS A 3 70.70 -11.56 24.48
C LYS A 3 69.48 -11.56 25.42
N ILE A 4 69.00 -10.36 25.75
CA ILE A 4 67.66 -10.11 26.31
C ILE A 4 66.69 -9.92 25.14
N ILE A 5 65.64 -10.73 25.08
CA ILE A 5 64.55 -10.61 24.11
C ILE A 5 63.48 -9.73 24.76
N LEU A 6 63.31 -8.50 24.27
CA LEU A 6 62.17 -7.66 24.61
C LEU A 6 60.93 -8.18 23.87
N GLY A 7 59.91 -8.54 24.63
CA GLY A 7 58.62 -9.01 24.12
C GLY A 7 57.84 -7.91 23.40
N ALA A 8 57.32 -8.26 22.22
CA ALA A 8 56.38 -7.44 21.48
C ALA A 8 54.97 -7.62 22.07
N ALA A 9 54.34 -6.50 22.42
CA ALA A 9 52.98 -6.44 22.94
C ALA A 9 51.95 -6.89 21.89
N LEU A 10 51.10 -7.84 22.25
CA LEU A 10 49.92 -8.24 21.49
C LEU A 10 48.85 -7.14 21.61
N LEU A 11 48.67 -6.35 20.56
CA LEU A 11 47.49 -5.50 20.37
C LEU A 11 46.31 -6.40 19.98
N THR A 12 45.56 -6.87 20.97
CA THR A 12 44.23 -7.45 20.73
C THR A 12 43.27 -6.33 20.38
N SER A 13 43.12 -6.06 19.07
CA SER A 13 42.01 -5.25 18.55
C SER A 13 40.71 -6.03 18.77
N ALA A 14 40.02 -5.74 19.86
CA ALA A 14 38.65 -6.17 20.06
C ALA A 14 37.76 -5.35 19.10
N PHE A 15 37.58 -5.85 17.88
CA PHE A 15 36.41 -5.47 17.09
C PHE A 15 35.19 -6.03 17.81
N THR A 16 34.61 -5.23 18.71
CA THR A 16 33.25 -5.43 19.18
C THR A 16 32.34 -5.42 17.96
N SER A 17 31.94 -6.60 17.51
CA SER A 17 30.84 -6.78 16.58
C SER A 17 29.60 -6.15 17.21
N MET A 18 29.31 -4.92 16.79
CA MET A 18 28.04 -4.26 17.07
C MET A 18 26.99 -5.04 16.30
N VAL A 19 26.52 -6.13 16.90
CA VAL A 19 25.29 -6.79 16.48
C VAL A 19 24.22 -5.75 16.75
N MET A 20 23.83 -5.02 15.70
CA MET A 20 22.64 -4.19 15.68
C MET A 20 21.48 -5.14 15.97
N ALA A 21 21.16 -5.30 17.24
CA ALA A 21 19.97 -6.01 17.67
C ALA A 21 18.80 -5.19 17.10
N GLN A 22 18.30 -5.60 15.93
CA GLN A 22 17.10 -5.01 15.36
C GLN A 22 16.04 -5.02 16.45
N SER A 23 15.60 -3.83 16.79
CA SER A 23 14.81 -3.63 17.98
C SER A 23 13.45 -4.32 17.82
N LYS A 24 12.94 -4.85 18.94
CA LYS A 24 11.72 -5.66 18.97
C LYS A 24 10.51 -4.89 19.47
N LEU A 25 10.59 -3.55 19.54
CA LEU A 25 9.55 -2.71 20.13
C LEU A 25 8.17 -2.99 19.51
N LEU A 26 8.12 -3.10 18.18
CA LEU A 26 6.89 -3.38 17.44
C LEU A 26 6.74 -4.85 17.07
N ALA A 27 7.83 -5.63 17.05
CA ALA A 27 7.77 -7.02 16.59
C ALA A 27 6.76 -7.84 17.43
N LYS A 28 5.88 -8.58 16.75
CA LYS A 28 4.83 -9.40 17.35
C LYS A 28 3.80 -8.59 18.16
N THR A 29 3.51 -7.37 17.71
CA THR A 29 2.44 -6.54 18.28
C THR A 29 1.32 -6.34 17.29
N THR A 30 0.10 -6.16 17.81
CA THR A 30 -1.09 -5.89 16.99
C THR A 30 -1.80 -4.65 17.51
N TRP A 31 -2.23 -3.82 16.57
CA TRP A 31 -2.86 -2.54 16.84
C TRP A 31 -4.13 -2.42 16.02
N LYS A 32 -5.19 -1.90 16.64
CA LYS A 32 -6.40 -1.46 15.95
C LYS A 32 -6.20 -0.01 15.52
N ILE A 33 -6.52 0.29 14.26
CA ILE A 33 -6.58 1.66 13.75
C ILE A 33 -7.88 2.29 14.26
N GLU A 34 -7.76 3.27 15.16
CA GLU A 34 -8.91 4.00 15.70
C GLU A 34 -9.30 5.18 14.81
N ASN A 35 -8.32 5.86 14.23
CA ASN A 35 -8.55 7.00 13.35
C ASN A 35 -7.39 7.18 12.35
N ILE A 36 -7.72 7.64 11.14
CA ILE A 36 -6.77 8.17 10.15
C ILE A 36 -7.28 9.56 9.78
N ALA A 37 -6.58 10.58 10.28
CA ALA A 37 -6.90 11.98 10.03
C ALA A 37 -6.61 12.38 8.57
N ALA A 38 -7.14 13.51 8.13
CA ALA A 38 -7.02 14.00 6.76
C ALA A 38 -5.57 14.36 6.38
N ASP A 39 -4.74 14.73 7.37
CA ASP A 39 -3.30 14.98 7.21
C ASP A 39 -2.45 13.69 7.17
N GLY A 40 -3.10 12.54 7.27
CA GLY A 40 -2.47 11.23 7.30
C GLY A 40 -1.97 10.81 8.69
N ASN A 41 -2.23 11.58 9.75
CA ASN A 41 -1.91 11.16 11.11
C ASN A 41 -2.79 9.96 11.53
N ILE A 42 -2.21 9.01 12.24
CA ILE A 42 -2.88 7.76 12.61
C ILE A 42 -2.88 7.59 14.12
N VAL A 43 -4.03 7.22 14.67
CA VAL A 43 -4.17 6.83 16.07
C VAL A 43 -4.44 5.33 16.15
N LEU A 44 -3.61 4.64 16.92
CA LEU A 44 -3.60 3.20 17.08
C LEU A 44 -3.83 2.83 18.54
N LYS A 45 -4.61 1.77 18.76
CA LYS A 45 -4.80 1.16 20.08
C LYS A 45 -4.34 -0.29 20.08
N LYS A 46 -3.49 -0.65 21.04
CA LYS A 46 -2.96 -2.00 21.20
C LYS A 46 -4.11 -2.99 21.40
N THR A 47 -4.03 -4.13 20.73
CA THR A 47 -5.04 -5.19 20.81
C THR A 47 -4.39 -6.56 20.81
N LYS A 48 -5.20 -7.59 21.03
CA LYS A 48 -4.74 -8.98 20.98
C LYS A 48 -4.32 -9.35 19.55
N HIS A 49 -3.39 -10.28 19.45
CA HIS A 49 -2.96 -10.84 18.17
C HIS A 49 -4.14 -11.43 17.38
N ILE A 50 -4.16 -11.19 16.07
CA ILE A 50 -5.21 -11.69 15.17
C ILE A 50 -4.64 -12.89 14.42
N ASN A 51 -5.31 -14.03 14.54
CA ASN A 51 -5.03 -15.20 13.71
C ASN A 51 -5.77 -15.07 12.37
N LEU A 52 -5.14 -14.41 11.40
CA LEU A 52 -5.72 -14.12 10.08
C LEU A 52 -6.07 -15.37 9.25
N LEU A 53 -5.63 -16.56 9.66
CA LEU A 53 -6.01 -17.84 9.02
C LEU A 53 -7.29 -18.44 9.62
N ALA A 54 -7.65 -18.05 10.84
CA ALA A 54 -8.78 -18.63 11.57
C ALA A 54 -9.92 -17.63 11.82
N GLU A 55 -9.63 -16.33 11.75
CA GLU A 55 -10.58 -15.27 12.12
C GLU A 55 -10.55 -14.13 11.11
N GLU A 56 -11.73 -13.63 10.77
CA GLU A 56 -11.88 -12.40 9.99
C GLU A 56 -11.84 -11.18 10.91
N PRO A 57 -10.88 -10.25 10.73
CA PRO A 57 -10.77 -9.07 11.57
C PRO A 57 -11.93 -8.10 11.31
N LYS A 58 -12.68 -7.75 12.37
CA LYS A 58 -13.85 -6.85 12.30
C LYS A 58 -13.50 -5.36 12.35
N PHE A 59 -12.22 -5.02 12.24
CA PHE A 59 -11.71 -3.65 12.32
C PHE A 59 -10.44 -3.51 11.49
N ASN A 60 -10.11 -2.28 11.11
CA ASN A 60 -8.85 -1.97 10.45
C ASN A 60 -7.70 -2.18 11.44
N TYR A 61 -6.68 -2.93 11.04
CA TYR A 61 -5.59 -3.34 11.94
C TYR A 61 -4.21 -3.07 11.34
N LEU A 62 -3.21 -2.99 12.22
CA LEU A 62 -1.79 -3.01 11.91
C LEU A 62 -1.12 -4.07 12.79
N GLN A 63 -0.65 -5.15 12.18
CA GLN A 63 -0.06 -6.31 12.87
C GLN A 63 1.39 -6.51 12.44
N PHE A 64 2.32 -6.17 13.31
CA PHE A 64 3.74 -6.42 13.10
C PHE A 64 4.07 -7.88 13.40
N THR A 65 4.45 -8.64 12.38
CA THR A 65 4.65 -10.10 12.49
C THR A 65 6.06 -10.45 12.97
N ASP A 66 7.05 -9.69 12.52
CA ASP A 66 8.46 -9.82 12.91
C ASP A 66 9.12 -8.44 12.99
N SER A 67 10.46 -8.36 12.95
CA SER A 67 11.21 -7.10 13.06
C SER A 67 11.20 -6.24 11.80
N LYS A 68 10.65 -6.74 10.68
CA LYS A 68 10.66 -6.06 9.37
C LYS A 68 9.35 -6.17 8.60
N LYS A 69 8.43 -7.03 9.02
CA LYS A 69 7.17 -7.29 8.30
C LYS A 69 5.97 -6.90 9.12
N TYR A 70 4.96 -6.40 8.42
CA TYR A 70 3.66 -6.17 9.00
C TYR A 70 2.55 -6.61 8.04
N LYS A 71 1.36 -6.79 8.61
CA LYS A 71 0.11 -7.01 7.91
C LYS A 71 -0.85 -5.90 8.27
N THR A 72 -1.61 -5.41 7.29
CA THR A 72 -2.71 -4.45 7.52
C THR A 72 -3.92 -4.87 6.71
N GLY A 73 -5.10 -4.35 7.05
CA GLY A 73 -6.32 -4.68 6.34
C GLY A 73 -7.57 -4.63 7.19
N ASN A 74 -8.62 -5.28 6.69
CA ASN A 74 -9.93 -5.46 7.32
C ASN A 74 -10.45 -6.88 7.02
N SER A 75 -11.75 -7.12 7.18
CA SER A 75 -12.36 -8.44 6.98
C SER A 75 -12.25 -9.00 5.56
N CYS A 76 -12.16 -8.14 4.54
CA CYS A 76 -12.19 -8.54 3.13
C CYS A 76 -10.98 -8.08 2.30
N PHE A 77 -10.06 -7.34 2.92
CA PHE A 77 -8.84 -6.80 2.32
C PHE A 77 -7.66 -7.07 3.24
N GLN A 78 -6.54 -7.57 2.69
CA GLN A 78 -5.31 -7.78 3.44
C GLN A 78 -4.10 -7.35 2.61
N THR A 79 -3.13 -6.75 3.28
CA THR A 79 -1.83 -6.40 2.71
C THR A 79 -0.72 -7.02 3.55
N ASP A 80 0.23 -7.66 2.87
CA ASP A 80 1.50 -8.11 3.43
C ASP A 80 2.61 -7.13 3.00
N ALA A 81 3.26 -6.48 3.96
CA ALA A 81 4.18 -5.38 3.71
C ALA A 81 5.42 -5.42 4.63
N SER A 82 6.35 -4.50 4.39
CA SER A 82 7.57 -4.35 5.18
C SER A 82 7.60 -3.00 5.90
N TYR A 83 8.33 -2.90 7.01
CA TYR A 83 8.55 -1.66 7.72
C TYR A 83 10.00 -1.51 8.19
N SER A 84 10.41 -0.27 8.43
CA SER A 84 11.65 0.09 9.12
C SER A 84 11.34 0.87 10.39
N LEU A 85 12.04 0.55 11.47
CA LEU A 85 11.93 1.26 12.75
C LEU A 85 13.27 1.86 13.12
N TYR A 86 13.29 3.18 13.31
CA TYR A 86 14.45 3.97 13.68
C TYR A 86 14.21 4.51 15.09
N GLU A 87 14.66 3.77 16.12
CA GLU A 87 14.40 4.14 17.52
C GLU A 87 15.13 5.41 17.95
N GLU A 88 16.34 5.63 17.45
CA GLU A 88 17.13 6.83 17.78
C GLU A 88 16.44 8.14 17.36
N SER A 89 15.64 8.09 16.28
CA SER A 89 14.91 9.23 15.75
C SER A 89 13.40 9.16 16.00
N ASN A 90 12.91 8.12 16.70
CA ASN A 90 11.49 7.81 16.86
C ASN A 90 10.72 7.82 15.53
N GLN A 91 11.29 7.23 14.48
CA GLN A 91 10.66 7.14 13.16
C GLN A 91 10.25 5.72 12.81
N LEU A 92 9.07 5.61 12.19
CA LEU A 92 8.52 4.39 11.62
C LEU A 92 8.25 4.64 10.14
N GLU A 93 8.81 3.81 9.28
CA GLU A 93 8.53 3.85 7.84
C GLU A 93 7.74 2.61 7.44
N LEU A 94 6.56 2.82 6.87
CA LEU A 94 5.67 1.78 6.36
C LEU A 94 5.75 1.77 4.84
N TYR A 95 6.21 0.66 4.26
CA TYR A 95 6.35 0.50 2.82
C TYR A 95 5.11 -0.15 2.20
N SER A 96 4.94 0.06 0.90
CA SER A 96 3.92 -0.65 0.13
C SER A 96 4.14 -2.15 0.13
N GLY A 97 3.04 -2.87 -0.05
CA GLY A 97 2.99 -4.33 0.06
C GLY A 97 2.21 -4.99 -1.05
N ILE A 98 2.05 -6.30 -0.91
CA ILE A 98 1.19 -7.10 -1.78
C ILE A 98 -0.18 -7.16 -1.12
N SER A 99 -1.18 -6.64 -1.83
CA SER A 99 -2.57 -6.61 -1.36
C SER A 99 -3.42 -7.68 -2.06
N GLY A 100 -4.39 -8.22 -1.35
CA GLY A 100 -5.42 -9.12 -1.86
C GLY A 100 -6.78 -8.75 -1.27
N SER A 101 -7.82 -8.77 -2.10
CA SER A 101 -9.17 -8.41 -1.71
C SER A 101 -10.23 -9.29 -2.34
N SER A 102 -11.40 -9.36 -1.70
CA SER A 102 -12.62 -9.88 -2.32
C SER A 102 -13.21 -8.87 -3.31
N SER A 103 -14.01 -9.33 -4.28
CA SER A 103 -14.56 -8.53 -5.39
C SER A 103 -15.30 -7.27 -4.97
N ASP A 104 -16.01 -7.32 -3.83
CA ASP A 104 -16.88 -6.25 -3.35
C ASP A 104 -16.30 -5.55 -2.11
N CYS A 105 -14.99 -5.68 -1.89
CA CYS A 105 -14.36 -5.12 -0.70
C CYS A 105 -14.06 -3.63 -0.85
N THR A 106 -14.48 -2.85 0.15
CA THR A 106 -13.97 -1.49 0.31
C THR A 106 -12.55 -1.53 0.83
N GLU A 107 -11.62 -1.05 0.01
CA GLU A 107 -10.21 -0.93 0.36
C GLU A 107 -10.02 0.07 1.53
N PRO A 108 -9.29 -0.31 2.60
CA PRO A 108 -8.89 0.62 3.65
C PRO A 108 -8.04 1.76 3.09
N LYS A 109 -8.05 2.91 3.76
CA LYS A 109 -7.14 4.01 3.42
C LYS A 109 -5.67 3.53 3.48
N ASN A 110 -4.89 3.94 2.49
CA ASN A 110 -3.44 3.70 2.46
C ASN A 110 -2.78 4.39 3.67
N ILE A 111 -1.86 3.68 4.33
CA ILE A 111 -1.12 4.13 5.52
C ILE A 111 0.40 4.14 5.27
N GLU A 112 0.84 3.95 4.03
CA GLU A 112 2.25 4.01 3.64
C GLU A 112 2.85 5.39 3.89
N GLY A 113 4.13 5.40 4.23
CA GLY A 113 4.92 6.61 4.45
C GLY A 113 5.76 6.58 5.72
N THR A 114 6.39 7.72 5.99
CA THR A 114 7.25 7.91 7.15
C THR A 114 6.50 8.66 8.24
N TYR A 115 6.62 8.18 9.46
CA TYR A 115 5.93 8.71 10.63
C TYR A 115 6.91 8.95 11.77
N ALA A 116 6.73 10.05 12.49
CA ALA A 116 7.22 10.14 13.86
C ALA A 116 6.23 9.37 14.75
N TYR A 117 6.72 8.42 15.53
CA TYR A 117 5.87 7.59 16.39
C TYR A 117 6.03 7.95 17.87
N LYS A 118 4.93 7.85 18.63
CA LYS A 118 4.95 7.93 20.09
C LYS A 118 4.05 6.84 20.67
N ILE A 119 4.62 6.00 21.53
CA ILE A 119 3.87 4.97 22.27
C ILE A 119 3.68 5.42 23.71
N THR A 120 2.43 5.46 24.18
CA THR A 120 2.06 5.77 25.56
C THR A 120 1.08 4.71 26.07
N GLY A 121 1.59 3.74 26.84
CA GLY A 121 0.79 2.59 27.29
C GLY A 121 0.28 1.77 26.10
N ASP A 122 -1.05 1.63 26.00
CA ASP A 122 -1.72 0.90 24.91
C ASP A 122 -2.09 1.80 23.71
N ARG A 123 -1.61 3.04 23.66
CA ARG A 123 -1.84 3.96 22.54
C ARG A 123 -0.55 4.19 21.76
N MET A 124 -0.65 4.21 20.44
CA MET A 124 0.41 4.70 19.55
C MET A 124 -0.16 5.81 18.67
N ASP A 125 0.51 6.95 18.67
CA ASP A 125 0.24 8.07 17.78
C ASP A 125 1.32 8.09 16.69
N LEU A 126 0.89 8.11 15.43
CA LEU A 126 1.76 8.24 14.26
C LEU A 126 1.51 9.60 13.63
N GLN A 127 2.53 10.45 13.63
CA GLN A 127 2.50 11.76 12.99
C GLN A 127 3.19 11.68 11.65
N ARG A 128 2.47 11.95 10.56
CA ARG A 128 3.01 11.83 9.21
C ARG A 128 4.09 12.88 8.98
N ILE A 129 5.27 12.43 8.58
CA ILE A 129 6.36 13.31 8.16
C ILE A 129 6.17 13.55 6.67
N GLN A 130 5.73 14.75 6.31
CA GLN A 130 5.65 15.12 4.90
C GLN A 130 7.07 15.34 4.38
N SER A 131 7.49 14.53 3.41
CA SER A 131 8.63 14.87 2.58
C SER A 131 8.15 15.88 1.53
N GLU A 132 8.96 16.91 1.24
CA GLU A 132 8.61 18.04 0.35
C GLU A 132 8.29 17.63 -1.11
N ASN A 133 8.27 16.33 -1.44
CA ASN A 133 8.05 15.80 -2.78
C ASN A 133 6.85 14.84 -2.92
N MET A 134 6.01 14.65 -1.89
CA MET A 134 4.75 13.91 -2.08
C MET A 134 3.68 14.87 -2.59
N ASN A 135 3.61 15.04 -3.92
CA ASN A 135 2.43 15.61 -4.56
C ASN A 135 1.21 14.82 -4.09
N ASN A 136 0.29 15.56 -3.49
CA ASN A 136 -0.91 15.08 -2.85
C ASN A 136 -1.94 14.70 -3.92
N GLU A 137 -1.73 13.57 -4.61
CA GLU A 137 -2.68 13.08 -5.64
C GLU A 137 -3.96 12.47 -5.05
N ASP A 138 -4.03 12.26 -3.73
CA ASP A 138 -5.21 11.66 -3.07
C ASP A 138 -6.10 12.68 -2.32
N ALA A 139 -5.77 13.98 -2.32
CA ALA A 139 -6.58 15.00 -1.65
C ALA A 139 -7.73 15.60 -2.48
N GLN A 140 -8.06 15.02 -3.64
CA GLN A 140 -9.24 15.41 -4.42
C GLN A 140 -10.18 14.24 -4.65
N ALA A 141 -10.87 13.81 -3.58
CA ALA A 141 -12.10 13.03 -3.72
C ALA A 141 -13.04 13.25 -2.52
N ALA A 142 -13.23 14.50 -2.09
CA ALA A 142 -14.25 14.80 -1.08
C ALA A 142 -14.71 16.27 -1.06
N GLU A 143 -14.99 16.90 -2.20
CA GLU A 143 -15.94 18.04 -2.24
C GLU A 143 -16.66 18.03 -3.58
N GLY A 144 -18.00 17.97 -3.53
CA GLY A 144 -18.85 17.95 -4.72
C GLY A 144 -20.17 17.21 -4.56
N ALA A 145 -20.82 17.29 -3.40
CA ALA A 145 -22.27 17.17 -3.38
C ALA A 145 -22.84 18.56 -3.67
N GLU A 146 -23.44 18.74 -4.85
CA GLU A 146 -24.79 19.28 -5.05
C GLU A 146 -25.03 19.78 -6.49
N THR A 147 -26.07 19.20 -7.09
CA THR A 147 -26.90 19.69 -8.21
C THR A 147 -26.23 19.94 -9.57
N ALA A 148 -26.31 18.94 -10.46
CA ALA A 148 -26.34 19.18 -11.90
C ALA A 148 -27.45 18.35 -12.55
N ASP A 149 -28.20 19.04 -13.40
CA ASP A 149 -29.44 18.69 -14.10
C ASP A 149 -29.32 17.42 -14.99
N PRO A 150 -30.40 16.64 -15.21
CA PRO A 150 -30.35 15.39 -15.99
C PRO A 150 -30.27 15.58 -17.52
N GLY A 151 -30.11 16.81 -18.03
CA GLY A 151 -30.30 17.13 -19.45
C GLY A 151 -29.14 16.84 -20.42
N GLU A 152 -27.91 16.60 -19.96
CA GLU A 152 -26.73 16.65 -20.85
C GLU A 152 -26.01 15.31 -21.08
N ALA A 153 -26.52 14.21 -20.53
CA ALA A 153 -25.92 12.88 -20.68
C ALA A 153 -26.47 12.05 -21.85
N ILE A 154 -27.36 12.62 -22.67
CA ILE A 154 -28.09 11.90 -23.73
C ILE A 154 -27.48 12.00 -25.14
N ASP A 155 -26.52 12.91 -25.38
CA ASP A 155 -25.95 13.09 -26.73
C ASP A 155 -24.66 12.28 -26.98
N ALA A 156 -23.86 11.99 -25.96
CA ALA A 156 -22.60 11.25 -26.15
C ALA A 156 -22.81 9.75 -26.44
N ALA A 157 -23.91 9.15 -25.96
CA ALA A 157 -24.23 7.75 -26.23
C ALA A 157 -24.82 7.52 -27.64
N ALA A 158 -25.50 8.52 -28.20
CA ALA A 158 -26.10 8.44 -29.53
C ALA A 158 -25.04 8.48 -30.64
N GLU A 159 -23.99 9.30 -30.50
CA GLU A 159 -22.92 9.39 -31.51
C GLU A 159 -22.08 8.11 -31.60
N ALA A 160 -21.82 7.43 -30.48
CA ALA A 160 -21.06 6.18 -30.47
C ALA A 160 -21.82 5.03 -31.17
N ALA A 161 -23.14 4.97 -31.04
CA ALA A 161 -23.97 3.95 -31.69
C ALA A 161 -24.04 4.14 -33.22
N VAL A 162 -24.08 5.38 -33.70
CA VAL A 162 -24.11 5.68 -35.15
C VAL A 162 -22.77 5.39 -35.83
N ALA A 163 -21.65 5.61 -35.14
CA ALA A 163 -20.32 5.27 -35.64
C ALA A 163 -20.13 3.75 -35.79
N ALA A 164 -20.60 2.96 -34.81
CA ALA A 164 -20.54 1.50 -34.86
C ALA A 164 -21.42 0.91 -35.98
N ALA A 165 -22.62 1.46 -36.21
CA ALA A 165 -23.52 1.00 -37.28
C ALA A 165 -22.96 1.27 -38.69
N LYS A 166 -22.26 2.40 -38.91
CA LYS A 166 -21.62 2.71 -40.20
C LYS A 166 -20.41 1.82 -40.50
N ALA A 167 -19.67 1.40 -39.47
CA ALA A 167 -18.54 0.49 -39.64
C ALA A 167 -19.00 -0.92 -40.08
N ALA A 168 -20.06 -1.45 -39.46
CA ALA A 168 -20.60 -2.77 -39.79
C ALA A 168 -21.22 -2.84 -41.22
N ALA A 169 -21.82 -1.76 -41.70
CA ALA A 169 -22.38 -1.68 -43.06
C ALA A 169 -21.30 -1.68 -44.16
N LYS A 170 -20.10 -1.16 -43.87
CA LYS A 170 -18.99 -1.08 -44.83
C LYS A 170 -18.30 -2.43 -45.05
N GLU A 171 -18.23 -3.27 -44.02
CA GLU A 171 -17.68 -4.63 -44.12
C GLU A 171 -18.63 -5.60 -44.84
N ALA A 172 -19.94 -5.50 -44.59
CA ALA A 172 -20.95 -6.34 -45.24
C ALA A 172 -21.02 -6.13 -46.77
N ASN A 173 -20.75 -4.91 -47.25
CA ASN A 173 -20.82 -4.57 -48.68
C ASN A 173 -19.57 -5.06 -49.46
N ASN A 174 -18.40 -5.10 -48.83
CA ASN A 174 -17.17 -5.66 -49.42
C ASN A 174 -17.22 -7.19 -49.53
N ALA A 175 -17.87 -7.88 -48.59
CA ALA A 175 -18.07 -9.34 -48.66
C ALA A 175 -19.00 -9.76 -49.81
N LYS A 176 -20.02 -8.96 -50.15
CA LYS A 176 -20.92 -9.21 -51.30
C LYS A 176 -20.23 -9.01 -52.65
N ARG A 177 -19.36 -8.00 -52.79
CA ARG A 177 -18.62 -7.73 -54.05
C ARG A 177 -17.57 -8.79 -54.41
N LYS A 178 -17.00 -9.50 -53.43
CA LYS A 178 -16.04 -10.59 -53.69
C LYS A 178 -16.69 -11.89 -54.17
N LYS A 179 -18.00 -12.09 -53.92
CA LYS A 179 -18.73 -13.32 -54.27
C LYS A 179 -19.31 -13.29 -55.69
N THR A 180 -19.55 -12.11 -56.27
CA THR A 180 -20.10 -11.97 -57.62
C THR A 180 -19.06 -12.05 -58.73
N THR A 181 -17.80 -11.70 -58.49
CA THR A 181 -16.72 -11.79 -59.51
C THR A 181 -16.18 -13.21 -59.71
N LYS A 182 -16.46 -14.17 -58.82
CA LYS A 182 -16.01 -15.56 -58.97
C LYS A 182 -16.96 -16.46 -59.77
N LYS A 183 -18.14 -15.95 -60.17
CA LYS A 183 -19.17 -16.73 -60.88
C LYS A 183 -19.31 -16.41 -62.38
N ALA A 184 -18.52 -15.47 -62.91
CA ALA A 184 -18.50 -15.08 -64.33
C ALA A 184 -17.16 -15.47 -64.99
N ARG A 185 -16.79 -16.75 -64.90
CA ARG A 185 -15.78 -17.37 -65.78
C ARG A 185 -16.12 -18.85 -65.91
N LYS A 186 -17.02 -19.16 -66.82
CA LYS A 186 -17.16 -20.46 -67.46
C LYS A 186 -17.74 -20.25 -68.84
#